data_AF-A0A133U5F7-F1
#
_entry.id   AF-A0A133U5F7-F1
#
_cell.length_a   1.000
_cell.length_b   1.000
_cell.length_c   1.000
_cell.angle_alpha   90.00
_cell.angle_beta   90.00
_cell.angle_gamma   90.00
#
_symmetry.space_group_name_H-M   'P 1'
#
loop_
_entity.id
_entity.type
_entity.pdbx_description
1 polymer ?
#
loop_
_entity_poly.entity_id
_entity_poly.type
_entity_poly.pdbx_seq_one_letter_code
_entity_poly.pdbx_strand_id
1 'polypeptide(L)' 'MTISVRRRIRKAGSNRASSYINVPSPVKTGEEVTIAVDRILIADPLGKIPKEDLHEFMEEFVEPAFWEWRKGGVG' A
#
# COMPACT_ATOMS: atom_id res chain seq x y z
N MET A 1 4.67 -15.08 -6.24
CA MET A 1 3.68 -15.70 -5.33
C MET A 1 2.82 -14.60 -4.76
N THR A 2 1.50 -14.70 -4.89
CA THR A 2 0.56 -13.73 -4.30
C THR A 2 0.20 -14.19 -2.89
N ILE A 3 0.28 -13.29 -1.91
CA ILE A 3 0.03 -13.59 -0.49
C ILE A 3 -1.02 -12.61 0.03
N SER A 4 -2.10 -13.12 0.61
CA SER A 4 -3.14 -12.33 1.28
C SER A 4 -3.08 -12.60 2.77
N VAL A 5 -2.61 -11.62 3.56
CA VAL A 5 -2.48 -11.74 5.02
C VAL A 5 -2.98 -10.48 5.71
N ARG A 6 -3.63 -10.65 6.87
CA ARG A 6 -3.99 -9.52 7.74
C ARG A 6 -2.83 -9.20 8.68
N ARG A 7 -2.46 -7.92 8.77
CA ARG A 7 -1.43 -7.42 9.70
C ARG A 7 -2.04 -6.38 10.63
N ARG A 8 -1.54 -6.35 11.87
CA ARG A 8 -1.90 -5.32 12.85
C ARG A 8 -1.05 -4.08 12.58
N ILE A 9 -1.68 -2.90 12.56
CA ILE A 9 -0.97 -1.61 12.55
C ILE A 9 -0.31 -1.40 13.91
N ARG A 10 0.97 -1.07 13.91
CA ARG A 10 1.74 -0.75 15.13
C ARG A 10 2.03 0.75 15.17
N LYS A 11 2.21 1.30 16.36
CA LYS A 11 2.59 2.70 16.57
C LYS A 11 4.11 2.80 16.79
N ALA A 12 4.75 3.83 16.26
CA ALA A 12 6.18 4.11 16.39
C ALA A 12 6.45 5.61 16.62
N GLY A 13 7.71 5.93 16.95
CA GLY A 13 8.19 7.29 17.19
C GLY A 13 7.93 7.80 18.62
N SER A 14 8.63 8.88 18.99
CA SER A 14 8.28 9.65 20.18
C SER A 14 6.85 10.18 20.01
N ASN A 15 6.03 10.07 21.05
CA ASN A 15 4.62 10.43 21.05
C ASN A 15 3.68 9.62 20.14
N ARG A 16 4.10 8.45 19.60
CA ARG A 16 3.26 7.57 18.76
C ARG A 16 2.69 8.28 17.52
N ALA A 17 3.41 9.29 17.02
CA ALA A 17 2.99 10.10 15.88
C ALA A 17 3.00 9.32 14.56
N SER A 18 3.74 8.21 14.46
CA SER A 18 3.78 7.37 13.26
C SER A 18 3.16 6.00 13.49
N SER A 19 2.68 5.41 12.39
CA SER A 19 2.19 4.04 12.36
C SER A 19 2.94 3.25 11.30
N TYR A 20 3.17 1.96 11.53
CA TYR A 20 3.83 1.08 10.58
C TYR A 20 3.14 -0.29 10.52
N ILE A 21 3.38 -1.01 9.43
CA ILE A 21 2.95 -2.39 9.21
C ILE A 21 4.18 -3.27 8.95
N ASN A 22 4.15 -4.51 9.46
CA ASN A 22 5.21 -5.46 9.15
C ASN A 22 4.96 -6.06 7.76
N VAL A 23 5.90 -5.85 6.84
CA VAL A 23 5.91 -6.50 5.53
C VAL A 23 6.10 -8.01 5.72
N PRO A 24 5.28 -8.87 5.08
CA PRO A 24 5.43 -10.33 5.19
C PRO A 24 6.79 -10.82 4.67
N SER A 25 7.40 -11.80 5.36
CA SER A 25 8.75 -12.29 5.03
C SER A 25 8.98 -12.79 3.59
N PRO A 26 7.99 -13.31 2.85
CA PRO A 26 8.23 -13.73 1.46
C PRO A 26 8.32 -12.55 0.48
N VAL A 27 7.96 -11.33 0.90
CA VAL A 27 8.11 -10.11 0.09
C VAL A 27 9.54 -9.61 0.25
N LYS A 28 10.27 -9.49 -0.86
CA LYS A 28 11.61 -8.89 -0.88
C LYS A 28 11.47 -7.37 -0.71
N THR A 29 12.25 -6.78 0.19
CA THR A 29 12.27 -5.35 0.48
C THR A 29 13.65 -4.75 0.22
N GLY A 30 13.69 -3.49 -0.23
CA GLY A 30 14.91 -2.67 -0.28
C GLY A 30 15.15 -1.94 1.04
N GLU A 31 16.13 -1.03 1.03
CA GLU A 31 16.37 -0.10 2.15
C GLU A 31 15.26 0.95 2.26
N GLU A 32 14.67 1.32 1.13
CA GLU A 32 13.58 2.28 1.02
C GLU A 32 12.37 1.68 0.29
N VAL A 33 11.18 2.25 0.57
CA VAL A 33 9.89 1.84 0.01
C VAL A 33 9.15 3.08 -0.46
N THR A 34 8.65 3.06 -1.69
CA THR A 34 7.75 4.11 -2.21
C THR A 34 6.31 3.76 -1.84
N ILE A 35 5.55 4.71 -1.32
CA ILE A 35 4.17 4.50 -0.86
C ILE A 35 3.26 5.60 -1.42
N ALA A 36 2.10 5.21 -1.94
CA ALA A 36 0.97 6.11 -2.22
C ALA A 36 -0.27 5.68 -1.42
N VAL A 37 -0.98 6.64 -0.83
CA VAL A 37 -2.06 6.39 0.14
C VAL A 37 -3.23 7.35 -0.10
N ASP A 38 -4.44 6.78 -0.14
CA ASP A 38 -5.69 7.45 0.21
C ASP A 38 -6.57 6.49 1.02
N ARG A 39 -7.60 5.88 0.40
CA ARG A 39 -8.43 4.84 1.02
C ARG A 39 -7.79 3.46 0.91
N ILE A 40 -7.03 3.24 -0.14
CA ILE A 40 -6.17 2.09 -0.33
C ILE A 40 -4.71 2.54 -0.22
N LEU A 41 -3.86 1.63 0.26
CA LEU A 41 -2.41 1.82 0.30
C LEU A 41 -1.78 0.91 -0.76
N ILE A 42 -1.02 1.51 -1.67
CA ILE A 42 -0.11 0.80 -2.56
C ILE A 42 1.33 1.12 -2.17
N ALA A 43 2.19 0.11 -2.18
CA ALA A 43 3.60 0.27 -1.85
C ALA A 43 4.45 -0.51 -2.84
N ASP A 44 5.53 0.12 -3.32
CA ASP A 44 6.64 -0.54 -4.02
C ASP A 44 7.73 -0.90 -3.00
N PRO A 45 7.84 -2.18 -2.60
CA PRO A 45 8.78 -2.61 -1.57
C PRO A 45 10.25 -2.43 -1.95
N LEU A 46 10.55 -2.13 -3.21
CA LEU A 46 11.91 -1.94 -3.71
C LEU A 46 12.28 -0.47 -3.92
N GLY A 47 11.34 0.46 -3.78
CA GLY A 47 11.59 1.90 -3.95
C GLY A 47 12.07 2.30 -5.34
N LYS A 48 11.70 1.53 -6.37
CA LYS A 48 12.13 1.74 -7.76
C LYS A 48 11.21 2.67 -8.52
N ILE A 49 9.94 2.73 -8.13
CA ILE A 49 8.95 3.61 -8.74
C ILE A 49 9.04 4.98 -8.07
N PRO A 50 9.18 6.09 -8.83
CA PRO A 50 9.07 7.44 -8.29
C PRO A 50 7.74 7.65 -7.55
N LYS A 51 7.76 8.45 -6.48
CA LYS A 51 6.57 8.64 -5.64
C LYS A 51 5.42 9.33 -6.37
N GLU A 52 5.73 10.27 -7.26
CA GLU A 52 4.77 10.97 -8.11
C GLU A 52 4.09 9.99 -9.06
N ASP A 53 4.87 9.17 -9.77
CA ASP A 53 4.35 8.17 -10.70
C ASP A 53 3.49 7.11 -9.99
N LEU A 54 3.90 6.67 -8.80
CA LEU A 54 3.11 5.70 -8.02
C LEU A 54 1.79 6.31 -7.53
N HIS A 55 1.79 7.60 -7.23
CA HIS A 55 0.61 8.34 -6.82
C HIS A 55 -0.36 8.55 -7.99
N GLU A 56 0.13 9.00 -9.15
CA GLU A 56 -0.66 9.15 -10.38
C GLU A 56 -1.28 7.80 -10.79
N PHE A 57 -0.49 6.72 -10.78
CA PHE A 57 -0.99 5.38 -11.06
C PHE A 57 -2.12 4.95 -10.11
N MET A 58 -1.96 5.26 -8.82
CA MET A 58 -2.95 4.95 -7.80
C MET A 58 -4.27 5.68 -8.04
N GLU A 59 -4.21 6.98 -8.33
CA GLU A 59 -5.38 7.85 -8.52
C GLU A 59 -6.09 7.57 -9.85
N GLU A 60 -5.35 7.40 -10.94
CA GLU A 60 -5.92 7.27 -12.27
C GLU A 60 -6.44 5.86 -12.58
N PHE A 61 -5.80 4.82 -12.02
CA PHE A 61 -6.08 3.44 -12.42
C PHE A 61 -6.57 2.56 -11.27
N VAL A 62 -5.89 2.58 -10.11
CA VAL A 62 -6.16 1.61 -9.03
C VAL A 62 -7.46 1.92 -8.30
N GLU A 63 -7.60 3.12 -7.75
CA GLU A 63 -8.80 3.52 -6.99
C GLU A 63 -10.07 3.43 -7.87
N PRO A 64 -10.12 3.99 -9.10
CA PRO A 64 -11.32 3.92 -9.93
C PRO A 64 -11.73 2.48 -10.24
N ALA A 65 -10.80 1.65 -10.72
CA ALA A 65 -11.08 0.27 -11.09
C ALA A 65 -11.52 -0.56 -9.87
N PHE A 66 -10.88 -0.37 -8.72
CA PHE A 66 -11.24 -1.08 -7.50
C PHE A 66 -12.68 -0.74 -7.05
N TRP A 67 -13.05 0.54 -7.05
CA TRP A 67 -14.38 0.95 -6.60
C TRP A 67 -15.48 0.56 -7.59
N GLU A 68 -15.23 0.60 -8.90
CA GLU A 68 -16.16 0.08 -9.89
C GLU A 68 -16.42 -1.42 -9.66
N TRP A 69 -15.36 -2.22 -9.53
CA TRP A 69 -15.48 -3.63 -9.21
C TRP A 69 -16.27 -3.86 -7.91
N ARG A 70 -15.96 -3.11 -6.85
CA ARG A 70 -16.63 -3.27 -5.56
C ARG A 70 -18.11 -2.91 -5.61
N LYS A 71 -18.50 -1.90 -6.41
CA LYS A 71 -19.91 -1.53 -6.62
C LYS A 71 -20.68 -2.63 -7.36
N GLY A 72 -20.04 -3.30 -8.33
CA GLY A 72 -20.62 -4.43 -9.06
C GLY A 72 -20.67 -5.74 -8.26
N GLY A 73 -19.95 -5.82 -7.13
CA GLY A 73 -19.85 -7.00 -6.27
C GLY A 73 -20.83 -7.04 -5.09
N VAL A 74 -21.89 -6.24 -5.08
CA VAL A 74 -23.01 -6.38 -4.13
C VAL A 74 -24.01 -7.38 -4.72
N GLY A 75 -23.75 -8.66 -4.44
CA GLY A 75 -24.67 -9.79 -4.52
C GLY A 75 -24.43 -10.71 -3.34
#